data_AF-A0A9Q0FWC3-F1
#
_entry.id   AF-A0A9Q0FWC3-F1
#
_cell.length_a   1.000
_cell.length_b   1.000
_cell.length_c   1.000
_cell.angle_alpha   90.00
_cell.angle_beta   90.00
_cell.angle_gamma   90.00
#
_symmetry.space_group_name_H-M   'P 1'
#
loop_
_entity.id
_entity.type
_entity.pdbx_description
1 polymer ?
#
loop_
_entity_poly.entity_id
_entity_poly.type
_entity_poly.pdbx_seq_one_letter_code
_entity_poly.pdbx_strand_id
1 'polypeptide(L)'
;MTQDRLSRSSKKKRDRLSRLPEDIKRIILSLLTEADRICLSVVSKTWHKSWTSFPIFQFSESLMGLLDVQNRGMEEEDIEYMRQEFINFVEYSLRKKTRLYVLQLSVSHYHDKKNGNKAFGWIRDAFRKHRIRELNLENIRRDGWPNRVFLMPRNFFSASKLTILKLSRCSFARLPPDGNVSWPSLKVLHLSEVTLGGQFFNGLIKGCPLIEDIALTLCTFYLKILRISGFTRLVQVALCQPIKLQRTEVDNVPNLLMFTLNEHSLDGCKHVVIGANTNLEVLKLSSRSVSREVCKDISSKFPGLKVLHLNVSSLDGIRISSPQLEELALWSSTNVVGVVDAPKLKSLKQWVHHAAAAAAGVPIKGIPNVTFSGRQSLHDLQLEDFQVYELGVSDIFKMREYIANFKQIEHLGLSLYEKATCEGDPWKNSLELGSCDIVPIPAMSRVKCLELGYTLATVKDDAKYEGALDGLLWICHPESVLVSFLPGNVACFGNLLITAFCKELSMFIRKRKDCCKLARIKCWRHDLKSFQVKCVGIDGHSSDIRCRTLLQSLPQMSPEDKICFMLQW
;
A
#
# COMPACT_ATOMS: atom_id res chain seq x y z
N MET A 1 33.93 -66.16 27.87
CA MET A 1 34.18 -65.81 26.46
C MET A 1 33.48 -64.48 26.20
N THR A 2 34.13 -63.35 26.50
CA THR A 2 35.06 -62.57 25.65
C THR A 2 34.38 -61.67 24.61
N GLN A 3 34.63 -60.36 24.80
CA GLN A 3 34.75 -59.26 23.82
C GLN A 3 33.45 -58.85 23.07
N ASP A 4 33.12 -57.58 22.88
CA ASP A 4 34.04 -56.48 22.61
C ASP A 4 33.52 -55.09 23.01
N ARG A 5 34.45 -54.27 23.52
CA ARG A 5 34.29 -52.86 23.83
C ARG A 5 34.43 -52.04 22.54
N LEU A 6 33.36 -51.42 22.04
CA LEU A 6 33.48 -50.33 21.08
C LEU A 6 33.23 -48.99 21.74
N SER A 7 34.35 -48.37 22.13
CA SER A 7 34.46 -46.97 22.48
C SER A 7 33.88 -46.06 21.38
N ARG A 8 32.67 -45.52 21.60
CA ARG A 8 32.20 -44.34 20.86
C ARG A 8 32.75 -43.10 21.54
N SER A 9 33.99 -42.78 21.18
CA SER A 9 34.56 -41.44 21.31
C SER A 9 33.59 -40.42 20.73
N SER A 10 32.89 -39.68 21.58
CA SER A 10 32.14 -38.50 21.18
C SER A 10 33.14 -37.41 20.80
N LYS A 11 33.57 -37.42 19.53
CA LYS A 11 34.20 -36.25 18.91
C LYS A 11 33.21 -35.09 19.04
N LYS A 12 33.31 -34.29 20.12
CA LYS A 12 32.75 -32.93 20.18
C LYS A 12 33.18 -32.25 18.88
N LYS A 13 32.26 -32.06 17.93
CA LYS A 13 32.48 -31.20 16.77
C LYS A 13 32.93 -29.86 17.34
N ARG A 14 34.24 -29.59 17.27
CA ARG A 14 34.83 -28.38 17.84
C ARG A 14 34.25 -27.22 17.06
N ASP A 15 33.55 -26.32 17.75
CA ASP A 15 33.07 -25.07 17.18
C ASP A 15 34.27 -24.21 16.75
N ARG A 16 34.68 -24.36 15.49
CA ARG A 16 35.82 -23.65 14.89
C ARG A 16 35.51 -22.18 14.68
N LEU A 17 34.24 -21.84 14.46
CA LEU A 17 33.77 -20.48 14.26
C LEU A 17 33.92 -19.65 15.54
N SER A 18 33.63 -20.23 16.71
CA SER A 18 33.87 -19.57 18.01
C SER A 18 35.34 -19.24 18.30
N ARG A 19 36.30 -19.85 17.61
CA ARG A 19 37.75 -19.59 17.81
C ARG A 19 38.31 -18.44 16.97
N LEU A 20 37.50 -17.84 16.10
CA LEU A 20 37.94 -16.71 15.28
C LEU A 20 38.33 -15.51 16.17
N PRO A 21 39.30 -14.68 15.74
CA PRO A 21 39.61 -13.42 16.41
C PRO A 21 38.36 -12.54 16.52
N GLU A 22 38.26 -11.75 17.59
CA GLU A 22 37.08 -10.89 17.83
C GLU A 22 36.81 -9.93 16.68
N ASP A 23 37.84 -9.45 15.98
CA ASP A 23 37.67 -8.55 14.84
C ASP A 23 37.03 -9.24 13.63
N ILE A 24 37.40 -10.50 13.38
CA ILE A 24 36.79 -11.32 12.32
C ILE A 24 35.34 -11.66 12.69
N LYS A 25 35.08 -11.97 13.96
CA LYS A 25 33.70 -12.17 14.44
C LYS A 25 32.84 -10.92 14.26
N ARG A 26 33.40 -9.73 14.50
CA ARG A 26 32.69 -8.47 14.26
C ARG A 26 32.37 -8.25 12.79
N ILE A 27 33.31 -8.54 11.89
CA ILE A 27 33.08 -8.45 10.44
C ILE A 27 31.96 -9.42 10.04
N ILE A 28 32.02 -10.68 10.46
CA ILE A 28 30.98 -11.68 10.18
C ILE A 28 29.63 -11.20 10.71
N LEU A 29 29.57 -10.78 11.98
CA LEU A 29 28.35 -10.23 12.57
C LEU A 29 27.83 -9.00 11.82
N SER A 30 28.69 -8.17 11.22
CA SER A 30 28.26 -7.02 10.42
C SER A 30 27.67 -7.39 9.05
N LEU A 31 28.02 -8.57 8.51
CA LEU A 31 27.55 -9.07 7.21
C LEU A 31 26.30 -9.93 7.31
N LEU A 32 25.97 -10.46 8.50
CA LEU A 32 24.79 -11.27 8.72
C LEU A 32 23.50 -10.44 8.73
N THR A 33 22.38 -11.07 8.33
CA THR A 33 21.04 -10.49 8.53
C THR A 33 20.71 -10.39 10.01
N GLU A 34 19.69 -9.60 10.36
CA GLU A 34 19.28 -9.43 11.76
C GLU A 34 18.85 -10.77 12.40
N ALA A 35 18.11 -11.59 11.66
CA ALA A 35 17.69 -12.92 12.07
C ALA A 35 18.90 -13.82 12.34
N ASP A 36 19.87 -13.85 11.42
CA ASP A 36 21.05 -14.70 11.52
C ASP A 36 21.94 -14.30 12.70
N ARG A 37 22.08 -13.00 12.99
CA ARG A 37 22.83 -12.52 14.16
C ARG A 37 22.21 -13.02 15.46
N ILE A 38 20.88 -12.92 15.58
CA ILE A 38 20.15 -13.38 16.76
C ILE A 38 20.34 -14.90 16.90
N CYS A 39 20.06 -15.67 15.85
CA CYS A 39 20.25 -17.13 15.84
C CYS A 39 21.68 -17.52 16.24
N LEU A 40 22.70 -16.91 15.63
CA LEU A 40 24.10 -17.18 15.93
C LEU A 40 24.46 -16.85 17.40
N SER A 41 23.90 -15.78 17.93
CA SER A 41 24.10 -15.35 19.31
C SER A 41 23.37 -16.22 20.34
N VAL A 42 22.26 -16.86 19.95
CA VAL A 42 21.54 -17.82 20.80
C VAL A 42 22.28 -19.15 20.86
N VAL A 43 22.80 -19.64 19.73
CA VAL A 43 23.46 -20.96 19.67
C VAL A 43 24.92 -20.96 20.17
N SER A 44 25.56 -19.80 20.32
CA SER A 44 26.93 -19.71 20.83
C SER A 44 27.19 -18.56 21.79
N LYS A 45 27.63 -18.91 23.00
CA LYS A 45 28.04 -17.96 24.05
C LYS A 45 29.21 -17.06 23.61
N THR A 46 30.06 -17.52 22.69
CA THR A 46 31.19 -16.73 22.20
C THR A 46 30.71 -15.64 21.25
N TRP A 47 29.87 -16.01 20.28
CA TRP A 47 29.27 -15.08 19.34
C TRP A 47 28.33 -14.10 20.05
N HIS A 48 27.64 -14.57 21.09
CA HIS A 48 26.89 -13.72 21.99
C HIS A 48 27.75 -12.62 22.63
N LYS A 49 28.92 -12.98 23.18
CA LYS A 49 29.85 -12.02 23.80
C LYS A 49 30.37 -10.99 22.79
N SER A 50 30.68 -11.41 21.57
CA SER A 50 31.06 -10.47 20.50
C SER A 50 29.91 -9.54 20.15
N TRP A 51 28.68 -10.07 20.10
CA TRP A 51 27.48 -9.30 19.82
C TRP A 51 27.09 -8.30 20.92
N THR A 52 27.37 -8.59 22.20
CA THR A 52 27.13 -7.63 23.29
C THR A 52 28.04 -6.39 23.22
N SER A 53 29.08 -6.39 22.38
CA SER A 53 29.89 -5.21 22.09
C SER A 53 29.25 -4.26 21.06
N PHE A 54 28.26 -4.72 20.28
CA PHE A 54 27.56 -3.88 19.31
C PHE A 54 26.59 -2.93 20.01
N PRO A 55 26.48 -1.66 19.56
CA PRO A 55 25.59 -0.69 20.18
C PRO A 55 24.11 -0.86 19.82
N ILE A 56 23.76 -1.95 19.13
CA ILE A 56 22.41 -2.27 18.68
C ILE A 56 21.93 -3.48 19.48
N PHE A 57 20.70 -3.39 19.98
CA PHE A 57 20.00 -4.47 20.64
C PHE A 57 18.64 -4.60 19.99
N GLN A 58 18.48 -5.67 19.23
CA GLN A 58 17.26 -5.92 18.47
C GLN A 58 16.81 -7.34 18.76
N PHE A 59 15.56 -7.44 19.21
CA PHE A 59 14.90 -8.70 19.48
C PHE A 59 13.49 -8.66 18.99
N SER A 60 13.10 -9.75 18.35
CA SER A 60 11.71 -9.98 17.98
C SER A 60 11.35 -11.43 18.28
N GLU A 61 10.21 -11.63 18.92
CA GLU A 61 9.60 -12.95 19.05
C GLU A 61 9.28 -13.56 17.68
N SER A 62 8.97 -12.74 16.67
CA SER A 62 8.74 -13.21 15.28
C SER A 62 9.99 -13.88 14.70
N LEU A 63 11.16 -13.28 14.92
CA LEU A 63 12.44 -13.77 14.41
C LEU A 63 12.87 -15.08 15.07
N MET A 64 12.36 -15.36 16.26
CA MET A 64 12.57 -16.61 17.00
C MET A 64 11.52 -17.68 16.66
N GLY A 65 10.63 -17.41 15.69
CA GLY A 65 9.54 -18.31 15.29
C GLY A 65 8.44 -18.45 16.34
N LEU A 66 8.43 -17.62 17.39
CA LEU A 66 7.50 -17.73 18.53
C LEU A 66 6.06 -17.28 18.21
N LEU A 67 5.86 -16.58 17.09
CA LEU A 67 4.54 -16.17 16.61
C LEU A 67 3.82 -17.29 15.84
N ASP A 68 4.57 -18.21 15.20
CA ASP A 68 3.99 -19.30 14.40
C ASP A 68 3.65 -20.55 15.21
N VAL A 69 3.98 -20.56 16.50
CA VAL A 69 4.00 -21.77 17.35
C VAL A 69 2.62 -22.40 17.51
N GLN A 70 1.55 -21.60 17.55
CA GLN A 70 0.17 -22.10 17.64
C GLN A 70 -0.32 -22.74 16.33
N ASN A 71 0.16 -22.27 15.18
CA ASN A 71 -0.16 -22.87 13.88
C ASN A 71 0.56 -24.21 13.66
N ARG A 72 1.53 -24.56 14.52
CA ARG A 72 2.33 -25.79 14.44
C ARG A 72 1.87 -26.89 15.39
N GLY A 73 0.78 -26.68 16.14
CA GLY A 73 0.23 -27.68 17.07
C GLY A 73 1.14 -28.04 18.25
N MET A 74 2.05 -27.14 18.65
CA MET A 74 2.93 -27.35 19.80
C MET A 74 2.16 -27.29 21.13
N GLU A 75 2.59 -28.12 22.10
CA GLU A 75 2.05 -28.13 23.45
C GLU A 75 2.36 -26.83 24.20
N GLU A 76 1.44 -26.38 25.04
CA GLU A 76 1.52 -25.09 25.74
C GLU A 76 2.78 -24.96 26.63
N GLU A 77 3.26 -26.08 27.19
CA GLU A 77 4.48 -26.15 28.00
C GLU A 77 5.74 -25.81 27.20
N ASP A 78 5.86 -26.32 25.97
CA ASP A 78 6.99 -26.03 25.08
C ASP A 78 7.00 -24.55 24.66
N ILE A 79 5.80 -23.99 24.43
CA ILE A 79 5.66 -22.55 24.13
C ILE A 79 6.18 -21.73 25.31
N GLU A 80 5.79 -22.10 26.54
CA GLU A 80 6.20 -21.38 27.74
C GLU A 80 7.70 -21.53 28.03
N TYR A 81 8.28 -22.70 27.78
CA TYR A 81 9.73 -22.91 27.85
C TYR A 81 10.47 -21.99 26.89
N MET A 82 10.07 -21.95 25.62
CA MET A 82 10.71 -21.11 24.60
C MET A 82 10.57 -19.61 24.93
N ARG A 83 9.42 -19.19 25.47
CA ARG A 83 9.23 -17.82 25.97
C ARG A 83 10.18 -17.49 27.11
N GLN A 84 10.31 -18.39 28.08
CA GLN A 84 11.17 -18.16 29.24
C GLN A 84 12.65 -18.12 28.83
N GLU A 85 13.08 -18.91 27.84
CA GLU A 85 14.41 -18.81 27.25
C GLU A 85 14.63 -17.48 26.52
N PHE A 86 13.64 -16.99 25.76
CA PHE A 86 13.71 -15.66 25.15
C PHE A 86 13.90 -14.56 26.21
N ILE A 87 13.11 -14.59 27.29
CA ILE A 87 13.22 -13.63 28.40
C ILE A 87 14.61 -13.71 29.05
N ASN A 88 15.07 -14.92 29.39
CA ASN A 88 16.37 -15.16 30.00
C ASN A 88 17.49 -14.58 29.12
N PHE A 89 17.37 -14.78 27.82
CA PHE A 89 18.31 -14.29 26.83
C PHE A 89 18.32 -12.77 26.75
N VAL A 90 17.15 -12.12 26.64
CA VAL A 90 17.03 -10.66 26.61
C VAL A 90 17.63 -10.05 27.87
N GLU A 91 17.27 -10.58 29.04
CA GLU A 91 17.81 -10.13 30.32
C GLU A 91 19.32 -10.28 30.42
N TYR A 92 19.85 -11.45 30.05
CA TYR A 92 21.28 -11.71 30.06
C TYR A 92 22.02 -10.74 29.14
N SER A 93 21.48 -10.53 27.95
CA SER A 93 22.04 -9.63 26.94
C SER A 93 22.08 -8.18 27.45
N LEU A 94 20.97 -7.66 27.98
CA LEU A 94 20.89 -6.29 28.52
C LEU A 94 21.84 -6.08 29.69
N ARG A 95 22.00 -7.08 30.57
CA ARG A 95 22.96 -7.01 31.68
C ARG A 95 24.41 -6.94 31.22
N LYS A 96 24.73 -7.53 30.06
CA LYS A 96 26.10 -7.61 29.51
C LYS A 96 26.42 -6.50 28.51
N LYS A 97 25.43 -5.77 27.99
CA LYS A 97 25.67 -4.61 27.11
C LYS A 97 26.43 -3.53 27.86
N THR A 98 27.57 -3.12 27.31
CA THR A 98 28.36 -1.99 27.83
C THR A 98 27.93 -0.66 27.23
N ARG A 99 27.47 -0.67 25.98
CA ARG A 99 26.92 0.48 25.27
C ARG A 99 25.70 0.07 24.46
N LEU A 100 24.67 0.89 24.50
CA LEU A 100 23.44 0.68 23.77
C LEU A 100 22.93 2.02 23.22
N TYR A 101 22.73 2.10 21.91
CA TYR A 101 22.16 3.25 21.20
C TYR A 101 20.82 2.92 20.56
N VAL A 102 20.62 1.69 20.06
CA VAL A 102 19.37 1.27 19.43
C VAL A 102 18.78 0.13 20.24
N LEU A 103 17.56 0.32 20.74
CA LEU A 103 16.77 -0.70 21.43
C LEU A 103 15.51 -0.99 20.63
N GLN A 104 15.46 -2.16 20.00
CA GLN A 104 14.29 -2.67 19.31
C GLN A 104 13.80 -3.94 19.99
N LEU A 105 12.57 -3.92 20.47
CA LEU A 105 11.92 -5.05 21.14
C LEU A 105 10.53 -5.24 20.53
N SER A 106 10.31 -6.42 19.94
CA SER A 106 8.99 -6.86 19.52
C SER A 106 8.58 -8.06 20.36
N VAL A 107 7.55 -7.87 21.18
CA VAL A 107 7.14 -8.80 22.25
C VAL A 107 5.62 -8.90 22.23
N SER A 108 5.09 -10.11 22.07
CA SER A 108 3.64 -10.41 22.01
C SER A 108 3.03 -10.70 23.39
N HIS A 109 3.82 -10.62 24.46
CA HIS A 109 3.47 -11.18 25.77
C HIS A 109 3.47 -10.16 26.93
N TYR A 110 3.32 -8.86 26.66
CA TYR A 110 3.10 -7.86 27.72
C TYR A 110 1.78 -8.08 28.50
N HIS A 111 0.94 -9.00 28.05
CA HIS A 111 -0.35 -9.34 28.64
C HIS A 111 -0.23 -10.04 30.00
N ASP A 112 0.76 -10.91 30.18
CA ASP A 112 1.10 -11.44 31.50
C ASP A 112 1.75 -10.33 32.33
N LYS A 113 1.17 -10.07 33.51
CA LYS A 113 1.64 -9.03 34.44
C LYS A 113 3.11 -9.23 34.81
N LYS A 114 3.57 -10.48 34.94
CA LYS A 114 4.97 -10.78 35.29
C LYS A 114 5.91 -10.40 34.14
N ASN A 115 5.62 -10.84 32.92
CA ASN A 115 6.44 -10.52 31.75
C ASN A 115 6.39 -9.04 31.36
N GLY A 116 5.21 -8.40 31.48
CA GLY A 116 5.07 -6.95 31.33
C GLY A 116 5.94 -6.16 32.31
N ASN A 117 6.04 -6.61 33.57
CA ASN A 117 6.93 -6.00 34.57
C ASN A 117 8.42 -6.21 34.26
N LYS A 118 8.82 -7.37 33.70
CA LYS A 118 10.20 -7.60 33.27
C LYS A 118 10.59 -6.64 32.16
N ALA A 119 9.77 -6.55 31.12
CA ALA A 119 10.03 -5.67 30.00
C ALA A 119 9.96 -4.18 30.38
N PHE A 120 9.10 -3.81 31.32
CA PHE A 120 9.15 -2.51 31.98
C PHE A 120 10.52 -2.25 32.63
N GLY A 121 11.04 -3.22 33.38
CA GLY A 121 12.37 -3.18 33.98
C GLY A 121 13.47 -3.02 32.94
N TRP A 122 13.42 -3.76 31.84
CA TRP A 122 14.38 -3.70 30.74
C TRP A 122 14.49 -2.29 30.15
N ILE A 123 13.36 -1.68 29.81
CA ILE A 123 13.32 -0.34 29.21
C ILE A 123 13.77 0.71 30.23
N ARG A 124 13.27 0.62 31.47
CA ARG A 124 13.69 1.52 32.55
C ARG A 124 15.20 1.49 32.76
N ASP A 125 15.77 0.29 32.85
CA ASP A 125 17.19 0.10 33.10
C ASP A 125 18.04 0.50 31.89
N ALA A 126 17.55 0.27 30.65
CA ALA A 126 18.22 0.70 29.43
C ALA A 126 18.37 2.23 29.36
N PHE A 127 17.30 2.98 29.62
CA PHE A 127 17.36 4.45 29.68
C PHE A 127 18.15 4.97 30.88
N ARG A 128 18.29 4.19 31.95
CA ARG A 128 19.11 4.55 33.12
C ARG A 128 20.61 4.36 32.86
N LYS A 129 20.99 3.30 32.15
CA LYS A 129 22.39 2.88 31.97
C LYS A 129 23.00 3.34 30.64
N HIS A 130 22.18 3.63 29.65
CA HIS A 130 22.64 3.84 28.27
C HIS A 130 22.07 5.11 27.65
N ARG A 131 22.73 5.57 26.59
CA ARG A 131 22.35 6.77 25.84
C ARG A 131 21.54 6.38 24.60
N ILE A 132 20.35 5.83 24.83
CA ILE A 132 19.46 5.36 23.76
C ILE A 132 19.14 6.51 22.80
N ARG A 133 19.38 6.28 21.52
CA ARG A 133 19.05 7.15 20.38
C ARG A 133 17.81 6.66 19.65
N GLU A 134 17.61 5.35 19.58
CA GLU A 134 16.48 4.79 18.87
C GLU A 134 15.76 3.79 19.76
N LEU A 135 14.45 3.97 19.90
CA LEU A 135 13.59 3.05 20.61
C LEU A 135 12.49 2.59 19.65
N ASN A 136 12.42 1.29 19.41
CA ASN A 136 11.33 0.65 18.68
C ASN A 136 10.69 -0.44 19.56
N LEU A 137 9.49 -0.19 20.06
CA LEU A 137 8.75 -1.14 20.88
C LEU A 137 7.47 -1.56 20.18
N GLU A 138 7.36 -2.84 19.89
CA GLU A 138 6.18 -3.43 19.29
C GLU A 138 5.52 -4.41 20.27
N ASN A 139 4.33 -4.05 20.76
CA ASN A 139 3.53 -4.91 21.63
C ASN A 139 2.48 -5.64 20.78
N ILE A 140 2.83 -6.82 20.28
CA ILE A 140 2.03 -7.55 19.28
C ILE A 140 0.72 -8.08 19.89
N ARG A 141 -0.39 -7.89 19.17
CA ARG A 141 -1.70 -8.43 19.53
C ARG A 141 -1.78 -9.94 19.23
N ARG A 142 -2.33 -10.73 20.15
CA ARG A 142 -2.75 -12.12 19.90
C ARG A 142 -4.25 -12.29 20.13
N ASP A 143 -4.88 -13.12 19.30
CA ASP A 143 -6.29 -13.45 19.44
C ASP A 143 -6.54 -14.26 20.71
N GLY A 144 -7.68 -14.02 21.36
CA GLY A 144 -8.05 -14.62 22.65
C GLY A 144 -7.35 -14.00 23.88
N TRP A 145 -6.43 -13.04 23.71
CA TRP A 145 -5.70 -12.44 24.84
C TRP A 145 -6.30 -11.09 25.26
N PRO A 146 -6.25 -10.71 26.56
CA PRO A 146 -6.84 -9.45 27.04
C PRO A 146 -6.16 -8.25 26.39
N ASN A 147 -6.91 -7.25 25.93
CA ASN A 147 -6.32 -6.07 25.27
C ASN A 147 -5.53 -5.18 26.27
N ARG A 148 -4.24 -5.46 26.48
CA ARG A 148 -3.36 -4.71 27.40
C ARG A 148 -2.37 -3.82 26.66
N VAL A 149 -2.16 -2.64 27.23
CA VAL A 149 -1.20 -1.64 26.78
C VAL A 149 0.08 -1.70 27.62
N PHE A 150 1.23 -1.47 27.00
CA PHE A 150 2.51 -1.43 27.69
C PHE A 150 2.73 -0.09 28.40
N LEU A 151 2.99 -0.09 29.71
CA LEU A 151 3.19 1.13 30.48
C LEU A 151 4.62 1.67 30.32
N MET A 152 4.78 2.91 29.86
CA MET A 152 6.11 3.51 29.71
C MET A 152 6.73 3.93 31.07
N PRO A 153 8.02 3.67 31.32
CA PRO A 153 8.74 4.18 32.50
C PRO A 153 8.81 5.70 32.55
N ARG A 154 8.93 6.30 33.75
CA ARG A 154 9.00 7.77 33.88
C ARG A 154 10.27 8.37 33.26
N ASN A 155 11.43 7.72 33.43
CA ASN A 155 12.71 8.22 32.91
C ASN A 155 12.77 8.26 31.37
N PHE A 156 11.89 7.54 30.69
CA PHE A 156 11.77 7.60 29.23
C PHE A 156 11.31 9.00 28.75
N PHE A 157 10.44 9.69 29.49
CA PHE A 157 9.91 11.00 29.08
C PHE A 157 10.93 12.15 29.16
N SER A 158 12.15 11.88 29.63
CA SER A 158 13.26 12.86 29.70
C SER A 158 14.51 12.37 28.93
N ALA A 159 14.31 11.48 27.95
CA ALA A 159 15.39 10.88 27.17
C ALA A 159 16.01 11.89 26.16
N SER A 160 17.04 12.60 26.59
CA SER A 160 17.64 13.71 25.82
C SER A 160 18.38 13.32 24.54
N LYS A 161 18.78 12.06 24.40
CA LYS A 161 19.54 11.55 23.24
C LYS A 161 18.67 10.81 22.22
N LEU A 162 17.38 10.64 22.50
CA LEU A 162 16.44 9.93 21.64
C LEU A 162 16.21 10.74 20.36
N THR A 163 16.47 10.13 19.20
CA THR A 163 16.29 10.68 17.85
C THR A 163 15.16 9.99 17.10
N ILE A 164 14.92 8.71 17.34
CA ILE A 164 13.83 7.94 16.73
C ILE A 164 13.03 7.23 17.82
N LEU A 165 11.72 7.41 17.77
CA LEU A 165 10.77 6.78 18.68
C LEU A 165 9.65 6.12 17.88
N LYS A 166 9.58 4.79 17.95
CA LYS A 166 8.51 3.98 17.36
C LYS A 166 7.87 3.14 18.47
N LEU A 167 6.58 3.35 18.73
CA LEU A 167 5.86 2.63 19.79
C LEU A 167 4.54 2.08 19.26
N SER A 168 4.29 0.80 19.50
CA SER A 168 2.99 0.17 19.26
C SER A 168 2.35 -0.25 20.58
N ARG A 169 1.05 0.03 20.74
CA ARG A 169 0.20 -0.43 21.86
C ARG A 169 0.80 -0.12 23.24
N CYS A 170 1.32 1.11 23.37
CA CYS A 170 1.90 1.66 24.60
C CYS A 170 0.97 2.67 25.28
N SER A 171 1.18 2.91 26.57
CA SER A 171 0.41 3.85 27.38
C SER A 171 1.31 4.89 28.03
N PHE A 172 0.90 6.14 27.88
CA PHE A 172 1.51 7.31 28.50
C PHE A 172 0.83 7.70 29.83
N ALA A 173 0.16 6.78 30.51
CA ALA A 173 -0.53 7.08 31.78
C ALA A 173 0.41 7.58 32.91
N ARG A 174 1.73 7.38 32.79
CA ARG A 174 2.74 7.87 33.75
C ARG A 174 3.43 9.17 33.33
N LEU A 175 2.94 9.79 32.25
CA LEU A 175 3.37 11.11 31.79
C LEU A 175 3.13 12.14 32.92
N PRO A 176 4.06 13.07 33.15
CA PRO A 176 3.87 14.12 34.15
C PRO A 176 2.53 14.88 33.98
N PRO A 177 1.88 15.31 35.08
CA PRO A 177 0.56 15.97 35.01
C PRO A 177 0.55 17.27 34.18
N ASP A 178 1.69 17.95 34.10
CA ASP A 178 1.91 19.14 33.26
C ASP A 178 2.03 18.81 31.76
N GLY A 179 1.95 17.54 31.38
CA GLY A 179 1.95 17.11 29.99
C GLY A 179 3.33 17.09 29.35
N ASN A 180 4.37 17.51 30.07
CA ASN A 180 5.69 17.74 29.47
C ASN A 180 6.42 16.42 29.20
N VAL A 181 6.84 16.29 27.95
CA VAL A 181 7.89 15.38 27.51
C VAL A 181 9.10 16.21 27.15
N SER A 182 10.31 15.65 27.28
CA SER A 182 11.54 16.32 26.88
C SER A 182 12.40 15.35 26.08
N TRP A 183 12.26 15.43 24.75
CA TRP A 183 13.07 14.69 23.79
C TRP A 183 13.72 15.68 22.80
N PRO A 184 14.67 16.50 23.27
CA PRO A 184 15.25 17.61 22.50
C PRO A 184 15.94 17.19 21.20
N SER A 185 16.35 15.91 21.09
CA SER A 185 17.00 15.37 19.89
C SER A 185 16.03 14.62 18.96
N LEU A 186 14.74 14.52 19.31
CA LEU A 186 13.80 13.65 18.61
C LEU A 186 13.47 14.22 17.23
N LYS A 187 13.60 13.37 16.21
CA LYS A 187 13.31 13.68 14.81
C LYS A 187 12.10 12.89 14.29
N VAL A 188 11.99 11.63 14.67
CA VAL A 188 10.96 10.71 14.17
C VAL A 188 10.11 10.21 15.32
N LEU A 189 8.79 10.42 15.24
CA LEU A 189 7.80 9.95 16.19
C LEU A 189 6.72 9.14 15.47
N HIS A 190 6.80 7.81 15.59
CA HIS A 190 5.79 6.91 15.04
C HIS A 190 5.06 6.19 16.17
N LEU A 191 3.74 6.35 16.24
CA LEU A 191 2.90 5.71 17.25
C LEU A 191 1.83 4.87 16.57
N SER A 192 1.63 3.65 17.06
CA SER A 192 0.59 2.73 16.57
C SER A 192 -0.30 2.27 17.71
N GLU A 193 -1.62 2.35 17.56
CA GLU A 193 -2.60 1.89 18.55
C GLU A 193 -2.36 2.47 19.97
N VAL A 194 -1.99 3.75 20.03
CA VAL A 194 -1.76 4.49 21.28
C VAL A 194 -2.94 5.42 21.57
N THR A 195 -3.30 5.55 22.85
CA THR A 195 -4.28 6.55 23.29
C THR A 195 -3.59 7.87 23.62
N LEU A 196 -3.98 8.94 22.93
CA LEU A 196 -3.35 10.25 22.99
C LEU A 196 -4.24 11.27 23.71
N GLY A 197 -3.73 11.81 24.81
CA GLY A 197 -4.35 12.87 25.60
C GLY A 197 -4.16 14.25 24.99
N GLY A 198 -5.04 15.20 25.32
CA GLY A 198 -5.00 16.56 24.77
C GLY A 198 -3.71 17.33 25.02
N GLN A 199 -3.06 17.09 26.16
CA GLN A 199 -1.79 17.75 26.51
C GLN A 199 -0.56 17.13 25.84
N PHE A 200 -0.68 15.95 25.22
CA PHE A 200 0.45 15.23 24.65
C PHE A 200 1.15 16.06 23.55
N PHE A 201 0.37 16.59 22.60
CA PHE A 201 0.92 17.39 21.50
C PHE A 201 1.49 18.74 21.98
N ASN A 202 0.86 19.37 22.99
CA ASN A 202 1.41 20.58 23.61
C ASN A 202 2.78 20.32 24.25
N GLY A 203 2.94 19.16 24.89
CA GLY A 203 4.22 18.71 25.44
C GLY A 203 5.27 18.44 24.35
N LEU A 204 4.87 17.86 23.21
CA LEU A 204 5.78 17.62 22.08
C LEU A 204 6.33 18.93 21.51
N ILE A 205 5.48 19.95 21.31
CA ILE A 205 5.91 21.25 20.76
C ILE A 205 6.99 21.88 21.63
N LYS A 206 6.81 21.86 22.96
CA LYS A 206 7.76 22.46 23.91
C LYS A 206 9.03 21.62 24.08
N GLY A 207 8.89 20.29 24.07
CA GLY A 207 9.96 19.37 24.45
C GLY A 207 10.76 18.76 23.33
N CYS A 208 10.26 18.84 22.08
CA CYS A 208 10.78 18.11 20.93
C CYS A 208 10.92 19.04 19.70
N PRO A 209 11.78 20.08 19.76
CA PRO A 209 11.88 21.11 18.72
C PRO A 209 12.45 20.62 17.39
N LEU A 210 13.04 19.42 17.35
CA LEU A 210 13.71 18.86 16.17
C LEU A 210 12.86 17.83 15.40
N ILE A 211 11.58 17.67 15.73
CA ILE A 211 10.72 16.69 15.05
C ILE A 211 10.59 17.06 13.57
N GLU A 212 10.89 16.08 12.72
CA GLU A 212 10.84 16.11 11.26
C GLU A 212 9.70 15.22 10.73
N ASP A 213 9.33 14.15 11.45
CA ASP A 213 8.36 13.14 11.02
C ASP A 213 7.44 12.69 12.16
N ILE A 214 6.13 12.82 11.95
CA ILE A 214 5.09 12.29 12.84
C ILE A 214 4.19 11.33 12.06
N ALA A 215 4.10 10.09 12.51
CA ALA A 215 3.15 9.10 11.99
C ALA A 215 2.31 8.49 13.12
N LEU A 216 0.99 8.55 12.99
CA LEU A 216 0.04 8.06 13.98
C LEU A 216 -0.91 7.06 13.32
N THR A 217 -0.77 5.79 13.66
CA THR A 217 -1.56 4.68 13.10
C THR A 217 -2.51 4.14 14.14
N LEU A 218 -3.81 3.99 13.84
CA LEU A 218 -4.83 3.42 14.74
C LEU A 218 -4.85 4.07 16.14
N CYS A 219 -4.40 5.33 16.26
CA CYS A 219 -4.30 6.01 17.53
C CYS A 219 -5.66 6.59 17.94
N THR A 220 -5.97 6.49 19.24
CA THR A 220 -7.23 7.00 19.80
C THR A 220 -7.04 8.37 20.42
N PHE A 221 -7.80 9.36 19.98
CA PHE A 221 -7.71 10.73 20.46
C PHE A 221 -8.77 11.02 21.53
N TYR A 222 -8.34 11.46 22.72
CA TYR A 222 -9.28 11.91 23.75
C TYR A 222 -9.95 13.22 23.37
N LEU A 223 -9.20 14.14 22.77
CA LEU A 223 -9.75 15.34 22.18
C LEU A 223 -10.19 15.04 20.74
N LYS A 224 -11.40 15.45 20.41
CA LYS A 224 -11.93 15.36 19.04
C LYS A 224 -11.18 16.28 18.04
N ILE A 225 -10.30 17.16 18.54
CA ILE A 225 -9.55 18.13 17.74
C ILE A 225 -8.05 17.88 17.95
N LEU A 226 -7.33 17.72 16.84
CA LEU A 226 -5.87 17.70 16.79
C LEU A 226 -5.36 19.01 16.21
N ARG A 227 -4.50 19.72 16.95
CA ARG A 227 -3.80 20.92 16.48
C ARG A 227 -2.31 20.62 16.34
N ILE A 228 -1.77 20.83 15.15
CA ILE A 228 -0.36 20.70 14.84
C ILE A 228 0.14 22.09 14.47
N SER A 229 0.80 22.74 15.42
CA SER A 229 1.35 24.08 15.20
C SER A 229 2.64 24.31 15.96
N GLY A 230 3.45 25.26 15.49
CA GLY A 230 4.72 25.63 16.13
C GLY A 230 5.87 24.64 15.91
N PHE A 231 5.67 23.61 15.08
CA PHE A 231 6.76 22.71 14.69
C PHE A 231 7.57 23.31 13.53
N THR A 232 8.73 23.85 13.83
CA THR A 232 9.55 24.58 12.84
C THR A 232 10.34 23.65 11.90
N ARG A 233 10.53 22.37 12.23
CA ARG A 233 11.29 21.40 11.41
C ARG A 233 10.45 20.26 10.87
N LEU A 234 9.15 20.23 11.15
CA LEU A 234 8.28 19.14 10.77
C LEU A 234 8.09 19.13 9.25
N VAL A 235 8.50 18.02 8.64
CA VAL A 235 8.51 17.79 7.18
C VAL A 235 7.30 16.96 6.77
N GLN A 236 6.91 15.99 7.59
CA GLN A 236 5.82 15.08 7.26
C GLN A 236 4.90 14.77 8.45
N VAL A 237 3.61 14.66 8.14
CA VAL A 237 2.58 14.18 9.06
C VAL A 237 1.75 13.10 8.36
N ALA A 238 1.64 11.94 9.00
CA ALA A 238 0.77 10.86 8.56
C ALA A 238 -0.21 10.46 9.67
N LEU A 239 -1.51 10.52 9.38
CA LEU A 239 -2.60 10.09 10.24
C LEU A 239 -3.30 8.91 9.56
N CYS A 240 -3.10 7.70 10.08
CA CYS A 240 -3.63 6.47 9.52
C CYS A 240 -4.67 5.86 10.48
N GLN A 241 -5.91 5.77 10.06
CA GLN A 241 -7.06 5.29 10.82
C GLN A 241 -7.18 5.95 12.22
N PRO A 242 -7.21 7.30 12.31
CA PRO A 242 -7.39 7.94 13.60
C PRO A 242 -8.74 7.57 14.20
N ILE A 243 -8.77 7.29 15.51
CA ILE A 243 -9.99 6.87 16.22
C ILE A 243 -10.47 8.04 17.08
N LYS A 244 -11.77 8.39 16.96
CA LYS A 244 -12.45 9.50 17.67
C LYS A 244 -11.98 10.91 17.31
N LEU A 245 -11.15 11.06 16.29
CA LEU A 245 -10.73 12.37 15.77
C LEU A 245 -11.81 12.94 14.85
N GLN A 246 -12.24 14.18 15.08
CA GLN A 246 -13.26 14.86 14.26
C GLN A 246 -12.70 16.03 13.45
N ARG A 247 -11.62 16.65 13.92
CA ARG A 247 -11.02 17.83 13.28
C ARG A 247 -9.51 17.82 13.42
N THR A 248 -8.81 18.12 12.33
CA THR A 248 -7.36 18.32 12.29
C THR A 248 -7.07 19.73 11.81
N GLU A 249 -6.24 20.45 12.54
CA GLU A 249 -5.78 21.80 12.19
C GLU A 249 -4.25 21.79 12.13
N VAL A 250 -3.70 22.20 11.00
CA VAL A 250 -2.26 22.36 10.79
C VAL A 250 -2.00 23.81 10.46
N ASP A 251 -1.29 24.51 11.34
CA ASP A 251 -1.01 25.94 11.19
C ASP A 251 0.42 26.27 11.65
N ASN A 252 1.06 27.25 11.03
CA ASN A 252 2.42 27.66 11.35
C ASN A 252 3.44 26.50 11.37
N VAL A 253 3.43 25.69 10.29
CA VAL A 253 4.38 24.57 10.06
C VAL A 253 5.07 24.80 8.69
N PRO A 254 6.03 25.73 8.60
CA PRO A 254 6.53 26.26 7.32
C PRO A 254 7.29 25.23 6.45
N ASN A 255 7.83 24.19 7.08
CA ASN A 255 8.64 23.16 6.41
C ASN A 255 7.85 21.88 6.08
N LEU A 256 6.52 21.89 6.27
CA LEU A 256 5.69 20.73 5.95
C LEU A 256 5.65 20.51 4.44
N LEU A 257 6.19 19.38 4.00
CA LEU A 257 6.20 18.95 2.60
C LEU A 257 5.13 17.88 2.32
N MET A 258 4.80 17.04 3.31
CA MET A 258 3.84 15.95 3.14
C MET A 258 2.81 15.90 4.26
N PHE A 259 1.53 15.85 3.86
CA PHE A 259 0.42 15.58 4.76
C PHE A 259 -0.40 14.41 4.24
N THR A 260 -0.56 13.38 5.08
CA THR A 260 -1.39 12.21 4.78
C THR A 260 -2.44 12.01 5.87
N LEU A 261 -3.70 11.90 5.47
CA LEU A 261 -4.80 11.40 6.27
C LEU A 261 -5.40 10.21 5.53
N ASN A 262 -5.36 9.03 6.11
CA ASN A 262 -6.02 7.83 5.58
C ASN A 262 -6.97 7.26 6.63
N GLU A 263 -8.24 7.16 6.33
CA GLU A 263 -9.31 6.84 7.26
C GLU A 263 -10.45 6.13 6.52
N HIS A 264 -10.87 4.98 7.04
CA HIS A 264 -11.95 4.19 6.44
C HIS A 264 -13.25 4.27 7.25
N SER A 265 -13.22 4.93 8.41
CA SER A 265 -14.38 5.11 9.29
C SER A 265 -15.34 6.17 8.76
N LEU A 266 -16.65 5.93 8.89
CA LEU A 266 -17.70 6.91 8.58
C LEU A 266 -17.83 8.00 9.67
N ASP A 267 -17.47 7.67 10.91
CA ASP A 267 -17.48 8.59 12.07
C ASP A 267 -16.12 9.29 12.27
N GLY A 268 -15.39 9.43 11.17
CA GLY A 268 -14.02 9.90 11.13
C GLY A 268 -13.81 11.40 11.26
N CYS A 269 -12.60 11.84 10.88
CA CYS A 269 -12.16 13.22 10.85
C CYS A 269 -12.87 14.01 9.73
N LYS A 270 -13.92 14.74 10.11
CA LYS A 270 -14.77 15.50 9.18
C LYS A 270 -14.14 16.78 8.64
N HIS A 271 -13.27 17.42 9.43
CA HIS A 271 -12.71 18.73 9.08
C HIS A 271 -11.19 18.68 9.10
N VAL A 272 -10.56 19.00 7.97
CA VAL A 272 -9.09 19.12 7.87
C VAL A 272 -8.77 20.53 7.40
N VAL A 273 -8.18 21.32 8.28
CA VAL A 273 -7.76 22.69 7.97
C VAL A 273 -6.24 22.71 7.95
N ILE A 274 -5.66 22.95 6.78
CA ILE A 274 -4.22 23.14 6.60
C ILE A 274 -4.04 24.61 6.18
N GLY A 275 -3.30 25.38 6.98
CA GLY A 275 -3.00 26.78 6.72
C GLY A 275 -2.23 26.95 5.41
N ALA A 276 -2.40 28.12 4.77
CA ALA A 276 -1.80 28.43 3.46
C ALA A 276 -0.27 28.56 3.47
N ASN A 277 0.37 28.51 4.64
CA ASN A 277 1.80 28.80 4.81
C ASN A 277 2.67 27.54 4.78
N THR A 278 2.24 26.48 4.08
CA THR A 278 3.01 25.24 3.97
C THR A 278 3.61 25.12 2.56
N ASN A 279 4.89 24.75 2.47
CA ASN A 279 5.53 24.37 1.22
C ASN A 279 5.09 22.96 0.77
N LEU A 280 3.79 22.68 0.87
CA LEU A 280 3.25 21.34 0.75
C LEU A 280 3.40 20.85 -0.69
N GLU A 281 4.15 19.76 -0.86
CA GLU A 281 4.34 19.10 -2.15
C GLU A 281 3.43 17.88 -2.32
N VAL A 282 3.07 17.22 -1.21
CA VAL A 282 2.28 15.99 -1.20
C VAL A 282 1.10 16.12 -0.25
N LEU A 283 -0.12 16.04 -0.80
CA LEU A 283 -1.35 16.01 -0.04
C LEU A 283 -2.13 14.73 -0.36
N LYS A 284 -2.30 13.87 0.65
CA LYS A 284 -3.08 12.64 0.54
C LYS A 284 -4.21 12.65 1.56
N LEU A 285 -5.45 12.73 1.09
CA LEU A 285 -6.65 12.74 1.91
C LEU A 285 -7.54 11.59 1.46
N SER A 286 -7.58 10.53 2.25
CA SER A 286 -8.46 9.38 2.06
C SER A 286 -9.35 9.29 3.28
N SER A 287 -10.56 9.86 3.21
CA SER A 287 -11.56 9.78 4.26
C SER A 287 -12.94 10.06 3.68
N ARG A 288 -13.88 9.13 3.91
CA ARG A 288 -15.29 9.30 3.50
C ARG A 288 -15.99 10.42 4.28
N SER A 289 -15.44 10.82 5.41
CA SER A 289 -16.04 11.79 6.32
C SER A 289 -15.59 13.24 6.06
N VAL A 290 -14.47 13.45 5.36
CA VAL A 290 -13.90 14.79 5.13
C VAL A 290 -14.82 15.65 4.27
N SER A 291 -15.09 16.87 4.75
CA SER A 291 -15.87 17.90 4.06
C SER A 291 -15.24 18.34 2.74
N ARG A 292 -16.07 18.67 1.74
CA ARG A 292 -15.64 19.25 0.46
C ARG A 292 -14.90 20.59 0.60
N GLU A 293 -15.03 21.27 1.74
CA GLU A 293 -14.36 22.56 1.99
C GLU A 293 -12.84 22.46 1.89
N VAL A 294 -12.26 21.31 2.23
CA VAL A 294 -10.81 21.07 2.11
C VAL A 294 -10.37 21.05 0.65
N CYS A 295 -11.26 20.60 -0.24
CA CYS A 295 -11.03 20.55 -1.67
C CYS A 295 -11.18 21.91 -2.35
N LYS A 296 -11.86 22.87 -1.71
CA LYS A 296 -11.93 24.25 -2.19
C LYS A 296 -10.58 24.94 -1.95
N ASP A 297 -10.11 25.62 -3.00
CA ASP A 297 -8.93 26.48 -2.93
C ASP A 297 -7.61 25.71 -2.71
N ILE A 298 -7.54 24.40 -2.99
CA ILE A 298 -6.27 23.64 -2.94
C ILE A 298 -5.20 24.34 -3.78
N SER A 299 -5.58 24.80 -4.96
CA SER A 299 -4.74 25.51 -5.92
C SER A 299 -4.11 26.79 -5.37
N SER A 300 -4.89 27.62 -4.68
CA SER A 300 -4.39 28.88 -4.11
C SER A 300 -3.69 28.66 -2.78
N LYS A 301 -4.08 27.65 -2.01
CA LYS A 301 -3.45 27.29 -0.72
C LYS A 301 -2.08 26.61 -0.90
N PHE A 302 -1.92 25.77 -1.92
CA PHE A 302 -0.73 24.94 -2.11
C PHE A 302 -0.19 25.05 -3.56
N PRO A 303 0.43 26.18 -3.93
CA PRO A 303 0.89 26.40 -5.31
C PRO A 303 2.04 25.47 -5.74
N GLY A 304 2.79 24.90 -4.78
CA GLY A 304 3.90 23.97 -5.01
C GLY A 304 3.49 22.49 -5.06
N LEU A 305 2.19 22.18 -5.04
CA LEU A 305 1.71 20.81 -4.90
C LEU A 305 2.04 19.95 -6.14
N LYS A 306 2.79 18.86 -5.93
CA LYS A 306 3.22 17.90 -6.95
C LYS A 306 2.36 16.63 -6.95
N VAL A 307 1.87 16.20 -5.78
CA VAL A 307 1.06 14.99 -5.62
C VAL A 307 -0.21 15.32 -4.86
N LEU A 308 -1.36 15.00 -5.46
CA LEU A 308 -2.67 15.18 -4.85
C LEU A 308 -3.47 13.89 -4.91
N HIS A 309 -3.73 13.26 -3.77
CA HIS A 309 -4.62 12.11 -3.66
C HIS A 309 -5.86 12.51 -2.84
N LEU A 310 -7.04 12.42 -3.46
CA LEU A 310 -8.32 12.72 -2.83
C LEU A 310 -9.24 11.52 -2.95
N ASN A 311 -9.48 10.84 -1.84
CA ASN A 311 -10.54 9.85 -1.66
C ASN A 311 -11.55 10.41 -0.66
N VAL A 312 -12.60 11.03 -1.17
CA VAL A 312 -13.62 11.72 -0.37
C VAL A 312 -15.03 11.31 -0.81
N SER A 313 -16.04 11.51 0.05
CA SER A 313 -17.40 11.08 -0.26
C SER A 313 -17.94 11.69 -1.56
N SER A 314 -17.60 12.93 -1.87
CA SER A 314 -18.10 13.57 -3.08
C SER A 314 -17.18 14.66 -3.63
N LEU A 315 -16.94 14.60 -4.95
CA LEU A 315 -16.05 15.50 -5.68
C LEU A 315 -16.78 16.46 -6.66
N ASP A 316 -18.11 16.56 -6.61
CA ASP A 316 -18.85 17.35 -7.63
C ASP A 316 -18.49 18.86 -7.57
N GLY A 317 -18.26 19.45 -8.74
CA GLY A 317 -17.93 20.87 -8.92
C GLY A 317 -16.50 21.25 -8.54
N ILE A 318 -15.60 20.28 -8.37
CA ILE A 318 -14.21 20.56 -8.00
C ILE A 318 -13.42 21.10 -9.19
N ARG A 319 -12.68 22.18 -8.92
CA ARG A 319 -11.71 22.75 -9.86
C ARG A 319 -10.32 22.61 -9.26
N ILE A 320 -9.48 21.81 -9.91
CA ILE A 320 -8.07 21.64 -9.53
C ILE A 320 -7.26 22.34 -10.60
N SER A 321 -6.59 23.44 -10.24
CA SER A 321 -5.62 24.13 -11.10
C SER A 321 -4.26 24.15 -10.41
N SER A 322 -3.28 23.40 -10.88
CA SER A 322 -1.94 23.42 -10.29
C SER A 322 -0.88 23.27 -11.37
N PRO A 323 0.03 24.26 -11.52
CA PRO A 323 1.05 24.23 -12.56
C PRO A 323 2.18 23.23 -12.29
N GLN A 324 2.29 22.71 -11.06
CA GLN A 324 3.35 21.77 -10.65
C GLN A 324 2.83 20.35 -10.41
N LEU A 325 1.53 20.10 -10.54
CA LEU A 325 0.95 18.80 -10.23
C LEU A 325 1.41 17.74 -11.25
N GLU A 326 2.10 16.71 -10.75
CA GLU A 326 2.64 15.60 -11.54
C GLU A 326 1.83 14.31 -11.36
N GLU A 327 1.22 14.12 -10.18
CA GLU A 327 0.42 12.94 -9.86
C GLU A 327 -0.92 13.34 -9.23
N LEU A 328 -2.01 12.81 -9.79
CA LEU A 328 -3.37 13.04 -9.32
C LEU A 328 -4.08 11.70 -9.11
N ALA A 329 -4.59 11.45 -7.90
CA ALA A 329 -5.47 10.34 -7.63
C ALA A 329 -6.82 10.86 -7.13
N LEU A 330 -7.91 10.50 -7.81
CA LEU A 330 -9.27 10.90 -7.43
C LEU A 330 -10.14 9.67 -7.19
N TRP A 331 -10.69 9.57 -6.00
CA TRP A 331 -11.71 8.61 -5.62
C TRP A 331 -12.88 9.36 -5.02
N SER A 332 -14.06 9.09 -5.57
CA SER A 332 -15.32 9.57 -5.01
C SER A 332 -16.37 8.46 -4.97
N SER A 333 -17.27 8.54 -3.99
CA SER A 333 -18.49 7.71 -3.97
C SER A 333 -19.61 8.28 -4.83
N THR A 334 -19.45 9.47 -5.40
CA THR A 334 -20.35 10.07 -6.41
C THR A 334 -19.60 10.33 -7.72
N ASN A 335 -20.32 10.61 -8.80
CA ASN A 335 -19.69 10.98 -10.07
C ASN A 335 -18.80 12.21 -9.89
N VAL A 336 -17.51 12.07 -10.20
CA VAL A 336 -16.59 13.20 -10.21
C VAL A 336 -16.99 14.11 -11.37
N VAL A 337 -17.52 15.29 -11.06
CA VAL A 337 -17.72 16.37 -12.03
C VAL A 337 -16.71 17.46 -11.71
N GLY A 338 -15.75 17.70 -12.59
CA GLY A 338 -14.71 18.67 -12.29
C GLY A 338 -13.88 19.10 -13.49
N VAL A 339 -13.11 20.16 -13.28
CA VAL A 339 -12.14 20.68 -14.24
C VAL A 339 -10.75 20.56 -13.64
N VAL A 340 -9.84 19.91 -14.36
CA VAL A 340 -8.44 19.77 -13.99
C VAL A 340 -7.57 20.56 -14.97
N ASP A 341 -6.79 21.48 -14.44
CA ASP A 341 -5.78 22.27 -15.13
C ASP A 341 -4.43 21.99 -14.49
N ALA A 342 -3.73 21.00 -15.03
CA ALA A 342 -2.48 20.52 -14.50
C ALA A 342 -1.56 20.15 -15.67
N PRO A 343 -0.82 21.11 -16.25
CA PRO A 343 -0.09 20.93 -17.51
C PRO A 343 1.17 20.06 -17.39
N LYS A 344 1.59 19.71 -16.16
CA LYS A 344 2.72 18.82 -15.87
C LYS A 344 2.28 17.43 -15.42
N LEU A 345 0.99 17.09 -15.55
CA LEU A 345 0.45 15.83 -15.05
C LEU A 345 1.08 14.67 -15.83
N LYS A 346 1.66 13.72 -15.11
CA LYS A 346 2.30 12.51 -15.65
C LYS A 346 1.51 11.26 -15.30
N SER A 347 0.92 11.21 -14.10
CA SER A 347 0.15 10.07 -13.62
C SER A 347 -1.22 10.51 -13.14
N LEU A 348 -2.25 9.78 -13.57
CA LEU A 348 -3.63 9.98 -13.17
C LEU A 348 -4.24 8.65 -12.75
N LYS A 349 -4.76 8.58 -11.53
CA LYS A 349 -5.51 7.43 -11.01
C LYS A 349 -6.93 7.85 -10.68
N GLN A 350 -7.91 7.10 -11.15
CA GLN A 350 -9.31 7.39 -10.89
C GLN A 350 -10.09 6.13 -10.58
N TRP A 351 -10.95 6.23 -9.58
CA TRP A 351 -11.84 5.15 -9.18
C TRP A 351 -13.26 5.39 -9.66
N VAL A 352 -13.89 4.38 -10.25
CA VAL A 352 -15.24 4.45 -10.81
C VAL A 352 -16.19 3.60 -9.97
N HIS A 353 -16.76 4.14 -8.89
CA HIS A 353 -17.62 3.34 -7.99
C HIS A 353 -19.12 3.41 -8.35
N HIS A 354 -19.78 2.23 -8.43
CA HIS A 354 -21.22 2.06 -8.73
C HIS A 354 -22.09 1.56 -7.56
N ALA A 355 -21.53 1.02 -6.47
CA ALA A 355 -22.33 0.20 -5.55
C ALA A 355 -23.28 0.97 -4.59
N ALA A 356 -23.17 2.30 -4.45
CA ALA A 356 -24.00 3.06 -3.49
C ALA A 356 -25.28 3.67 -4.11
N ALA A 357 -25.36 3.84 -5.43
CA ALA A 357 -26.50 4.50 -6.09
C ALA A 357 -27.58 3.54 -6.60
N ALA A 358 -27.31 2.22 -6.66
CA ALA A 358 -28.33 1.22 -6.95
C ALA A 358 -29.45 1.17 -5.90
N ALA A 359 -29.14 1.50 -4.63
CA ALA A 359 -30.14 1.62 -3.57
C ALA A 359 -31.03 2.88 -3.70
N ALA A 360 -30.66 3.84 -4.54
CA ALA A 360 -31.34 5.13 -4.70
C ALA A 360 -32.00 5.33 -6.08
N GLY A 361 -31.96 4.32 -6.97
CA GLY A 361 -32.60 4.40 -8.29
C GLY A 361 -31.99 5.44 -9.24
N VAL A 362 -30.78 5.92 -8.98
CA VAL A 362 -30.09 6.90 -9.84
C VAL A 362 -29.26 6.15 -10.88
N PRO A 363 -29.48 6.36 -12.20
CA PRO A 363 -28.67 5.75 -13.24
C PRO A 363 -27.24 6.26 -13.15
N ILE A 364 -26.30 5.35 -12.95
CA ILE A 364 -24.90 5.66 -12.68
C ILE A 364 -24.16 5.69 -14.00
N LYS A 365 -23.46 6.80 -14.28
CA LYS A 365 -22.65 6.99 -15.49
C LYS A 365 -21.23 6.48 -15.21
N GLY A 366 -20.83 5.37 -15.81
CA GLY A 366 -19.60 4.63 -15.50
C GLY A 366 -18.27 5.27 -15.91
N ILE A 367 -18.19 6.58 -16.16
CA ILE A 367 -16.95 7.27 -16.53
C ILE A 367 -16.86 8.59 -15.75
N PRO A 368 -15.71 8.92 -15.15
CA PRO A 368 -15.50 10.19 -14.47
C PRO A 368 -15.75 11.35 -15.43
N ASN A 369 -16.65 12.27 -15.07
CA ASN A 369 -16.93 13.47 -15.86
C ASN A 369 -15.92 14.58 -15.51
N VAL A 370 -14.64 14.27 -15.70
CA VAL A 370 -13.52 15.19 -15.45
C VAL A 370 -13.02 15.71 -16.78
N THR A 371 -13.03 17.02 -16.93
CA THR A 371 -12.48 17.70 -18.10
C THR A 371 -11.06 18.15 -17.80
N PHE A 372 -10.14 17.93 -18.75
CA PHE A 372 -8.76 18.38 -18.65
C PHE A 372 -8.54 19.55 -19.58
N SER A 373 -7.93 20.62 -19.08
CA SER A 373 -7.55 21.75 -19.92
C SER A 373 -6.23 21.46 -20.62
N GLY A 374 -6.31 21.21 -21.93
CA GLY A 374 -5.17 20.96 -22.79
C GLY A 374 -4.86 19.47 -23.03
N ARG A 375 -4.36 19.17 -24.24
CA ARG A 375 -3.93 17.81 -24.63
C ARG A 375 -2.48 17.55 -24.25
N GLN A 376 -2.24 17.22 -22.99
CA GLN A 376 -0.94 16.75 -22.51
C GLN A 376 -0.73 15.26 -22.76
N SER A 377 0.52 14.80 -22.67
CA SER A 377 0.86 13.38 -22.69
C SER A 377 0.92 12.84 -21.26
N LEU A 378 0.25 11.73 -21.00
CA LEU A 378 0.33 11.01 -19.73
C LEU A 378 1.32 9.84 -19.83
N HIS A 379 2.08 9.63 -18.77
CA HIS A 379 2.85 8.41 -18.59
C HIS A 379 1.96 7.27 -18.08
N ASP A 380 1.07 7.55 -17.14
CA ASP A 380 0.23 6.52 -16.52
C ASP A 380 -1.20 7.03 -16.31
N LEU A 381 -2.17 6.25 -16.78
CA LEU A 381 -3.59 6.45 -16.53
C LEU A 381 -4.16 5.15 -15.97
N GLN A 382 -4.60 5.16 -14.72
CA GLN A 382 -5.24 4.01 -14.07
C GLN A 382 -6.72 4.32 -13.84
N LEU A 383 -7.59 3.48 -14.39
CA LEU A 383 -9.03 3.50 -14.14
C LEU A 383 -9.39 2.23 -13.38
N GLU A 384 -9.76 2.39 -12.11
CA GLU A 384 -10.00 1.27 -11.19
C GLU A 384 -11.49 1.03 -10.91
N ASP A 385 -11.86 -0.22 -10.63
CA ASP A 385 -13.23 -0.75 -10.47
C ASP A 385 -14.18 -0.49 -11.65
N PHE A 386 -13.67 -0.65 -12.87
CA PHE A 386 -14.43 -0.49 -14.10
C PHE A 386 -15.36 -1.70 -14.35
N GLN A 387 -16.69 -1.48 -14.34
CA GLN A 387 -17.65 -2.55 -14.68
C GLN A 387 -17.83 -2.67 -16.19
N VAL A 388 -17.69 -3.90 -16.71
CA VAL A 388 -17.75 -4.19 -18.14
C VAL A 388 -19.15 -4.63 -18.60
N TYR A 389 -20.00 -5.06 -17.68
CA TYR A 389 -21.27 -5.78 -17.94
C TYR A 389 -22.45 -4.87 -18.29
N GLU A 390 -22.24 -3.55 -18.37
CA GLU A 390 -23.29 -2.57 -18.70
C GLU A 390 -22.80 -1.50 -19.69
N LEU A 391 -21.66 -1.71 -20.36
CA LEU A 391 -21.10 -0.72 -21.29
C LEU A 391 -21.96 -0.65 -22.57
N GLY A 392 -22.88 0.31 -22.58
CA GLY A 392 -23.60 0.69 -23.79
C GLY A 392 -22.69 1.45 -24.76
N VAL A 393 -23.16 1.63 -26.00
CA VAL A 393 -22.45 2.45 -27.01
C VAL A 393 -22.18 3.86 -26.48
N SER A 394 -23.11 4.46 -25.73
CA SER A 394 -22.91 5.79 -25.13
C SER A 394 -21.71 5.85 -24.18
N ASP A 395 -21.44 4.79 -23.43
CA ASP A 395 -20.34 4.76 -22.46
C ASP A 395 -19.00 4.54 -23.16
N ILE A 396 -18.97 3.69 -24.19
CA ILE A 396 -17.80 3.53 -25.08
C ILE A 396 -17.40 4.88 -25.72
N PHE A 397 -18.39 5.66 -26.19
CA PHE A 397 -18.14 7.01 -26.74
C PHE A 397 -17.60 7.98 -25.69
N LYS A 398 -18.20 8.03 -24.49
CA LYS A 398 -17.70 8.87 -23.39
C LYS A 398 -16.28 8.47 -22.98
N MET A 399 -15.93 7.18 -23.03
CA MET A 399 -14.60 6.72 -22.63
C MET A 399 -13.56 7.13 -23.67
N ARG A 400 -13.93 7.02 -24.95
CA ARG A 400 -13.13 7.52 -26.05
C ARG A 400 -12.94 9.04 -25.96
N GLU A 401 -14.00 9.79 -25.67
CA GLU A 401 -13.92 11.24 -25.42
C GLU A 401 -13.03 11.57 -24.22
N TYR A 402 -13.15 10.79 -23.14
CA TYR A 402 -12.34 10.95 -21.94
C TYR A 402 -10.85 10.74 -22.23
N ILE A 403 -10.50 9.65 -22.90
CA ILE A 403 -9.12 9.34 -23.32
C ILE A 403 -8.61 10.40 -24.30
N ALA A 404 -9.47 10.90 -25.21
CA ALA A 404 -9.17 11.94 -26.19
C ALA A 404 -8.73 13.29 -25.58
N ASN A 405 -8.92 13.48 -24.27
CA ASN A 405 -8.34 14.61 -23.55
C ASN A 405 -6.80 14.58 -23.53
N PHE A 406 -6.18 13.42 -23.73
CA PHE A 406 -4.73 13.25 -23.71
C PHE A 406 -4.18 13.06 -25.12
N LYS A 407 -3.04 13.66 -25.44
CA LYS A 407 -2.38 13.47 -26.75
C LYS A 407 -1.87 12.03 -26.89
N GLN A 408 -1.27 11.52 -25.82
CA GLN A 408 -0.63 10.22 -25.76
C GLN A 408 -0.70 9.69 -24.34
N ILE A 409 -0.84 8.37 -24.19
CA ILE A 409 -0.83 7.66 -22.93
C ILE A 409 0.18 6.52 -23.08
N GLU A 410 1.27 6.54 -22.29
CA GLU A 410 2.26 5.47 -22.30
C GLU A 410 1.68 4.18 -21.71
N HIS A 411 0.98 4.31 -20.58
CA HIS A 411 0.40 3.19 -19.87
C HIS A 411 -1.05 3.50 -19.47
N LEU A 412 -2.01 2.71 -19.96
CA LEU A 412 -3.42 2.74 -19.60
C LEU A 412 -3.76 1.45 -18.86
N GLY A 413 -3.92 1.52 -17.53
CA GLY A 413 -4.39 0.40 -16.73
C GLY A 413 -5.90 0.47 -16.51
N LEU A 414 -6.60 -0.62 -16.79
CA LEU A 414 -8.03 -0.78 -16.50
C LEU A 414 -8.19 -1.95 -15.53
N SER A 415 -8.69 -1.68 -14.32
CA SER A 415 -9.08 -2.74 -13.38
C SER A 415 -10.55 -3.07 -13.58
N LEU A 416 -10.84 -4.28 -14.05
CA LEU A 416 -12.20 -4.72 -14.36
C LEU A 416 -12.84 -5.41 -13.14
N TYR A 417 -14.07 -5.04 -12.77
CA TYR A 417 -14.79 -5.58 -11.61
C TYR A 417 -16.15 -6.20 -11.97
N GLU A 418 -16.41 -7.46 -11.59
CA GLU A 418 -17.69 -8.17 -11.83
C GLU A 418 -18.64 -8.20 -10.64
N LYS A 419 -19.93 -7.95 -10.88
CA LYS A 419 -20.98 -8.20 -9.90
C LYS A 419 -21.53 -9.62 -10.06
N ALA A 420 -21.42 -10.44 -9.03
CA ALA A 420 -21.75 -11.87 -9.03
C ALA A 420 -23.23 -12.26 -9.30
N THR A 421 -24.15 -11.32 -9.54
CA THR A 421 -25.61 -11.57 -9.46
C THR A 421 -26.42 -11.20 -10.70
N CYS A 422 -25.80 -10.92 -11.85
CA CYS A 422 -26.53 -10.48 -13.04
C CYS A 422 -26.89 -11.69 -13.94
N GLU A 423 -28.13 -12.19 -13.84
CA GLU A 423 -28.68 -13.29 -14.67
C GLU A 423 -29.02 -12.88 -16.13
N GLY A 424 -28.57 -11.71 -16.59
CA GLY A 424 -28.79 -11.22 -17.95
C GLY A 424 -27.62 -11.50 -18.90
N ASP A 425 -27.92 -11.58 -20.21
CA ASP A 425 -26.94 -11.53 -21.30
C ASP A 425 -26.56 -10.04 -21.56
N PRO A 426 -25.40 -9.57 -21.07
CA PRO A 426 -25.10 -8.14 -20.99
C PRO A 426 -24.73 -7.50 -22.35
N TRP A 427 -24.48 -8.32 -23.37
CA TRP A 427 -24.03 -7.89 -24.70
C TRP A 427 -24.98 -8.36 -25.81
N LYS A 428 -26.24 -8.65 -25.49
CA LYS A 428 -27.23 -9.06 -26.50
C LYS A 428 -27.46 -7.99 -27.58
N ASN A 429 -27.05 -6.77 -27.31
CA ASN A 429 -26.83 -5.74 -28.32
C ASN A 429 -25.35 -5.77 -28.71
N SER A 430 -24.97 -6.69 -29.62
CA SER A 430 -23.72 -6.54 -30.37
C SER A 430 -23.64 -5.08 -30.79
N LEU A 431 -22.52 -4.40 -30.54
CA LEU A 431 -22.26 -3.01 -30.95
C LEU A 431 -22.92 -2.67 -32.30
N GLU A 432 -24.18 -2.24 -32.27
CA GLU A 432 -24.87 -1.68 -33.43
C GLU A 432 -24.37 -0.25 -33.55
N LEU A 433 -23.05 -0.11 -33.77
CA LEU A 433 -22.41 1.14 -34.17
C LEU A 433 -23.07 1.74 -35.43
N GLY A 434 -23.90 0.93 -36.14
CA GLY A 434 -24.71 1.33 -37.27
C GLY A 434 -25.95 2.18 -36.95
N SER A 435 -26.46 2.22 -35.71
CA SER A 435 -27.66 3.01 -35.35
C SER A 435 -27.35 4.37 -34.71
N CYS A 436 -26.07 4.74 -34.55
CA CYS A 436 -25.64 6.03 -34.02
C CYS A 436 -25.51 7.10 -35.11
N ASP A 437 -26.64 7.60 -35.61
CA ASP A 437 -26.69 8.50 -36.77
C ASP A 437 -26.23 9.96 -36.51
N ILE A 438 -25.92 10.36 -35.26
CA ILE A 438 -25.88 11.79 -34.88
C ILE A 438 -24.58 12.23 -34.16
N VAL A 439 -23.67 11.33 -33.76
CA VAL A 439 -22.53 11.71 -32.88
C VAL A 439 -21.18 11.76 -33.64
N PRO A 440 -20.43 12.90 -33.60
CA PRO A 440 -19.07 12.97 -34.13
C PRO A 440 -18.15 11.99 -33.39
N ILE A 441 -17.34 11.22 -34.13
CA ILE A 441 -16.38 10.28 -33.52
C ILE A 441 -15.27 11.09 -32.82
N PRO A 442 -15.05 10.91 -31.51
CA PRO A 442 -13.99 11.62 -30.81
C PRO A 442 -12.60 11.26 -31.36
N ALA A 443 -11.68 12.24 -31.36
CA ALA A 443 -10.30 12.06 -31.81
C ALA A 443 -9.60 10.95 -31.02
N MET A 444 -8.73 10.18 -31.67
CA MET A 444 -7.98 9.12 -30.97
C MET A 444 -6.74 9.66 -30.29
N SER A 445 -6.49 9.18 -29.07
CA SER A 445 -5.22 9.32 -28.38
C SER A 445 -4.33 8.14 -28.70
N ARG A 446 -3.02 8.38 -28.77
CA ARG A 446 -2.05 7.29 -28.94
C ARG A 446 -1.86 6.58 -27.60
N VAL A 447 -2.35 5.35 -27.47
CA VAL A 447 -2.09 4.50 -26.29
C VAL A 447 -0.98 3.50 -26.63
N LYS A 448 0.12 3.49 -25.88
CA LYS A 448 1.19 2.50 -26.11
C LYS A 448 0.85 1.17 -25.47
N CYS A 449 0.60 1.14 -24.17
CA CYS A 449 0.28 -0.08 -23.45
C CYS A 449 -1.09 0.02 -22.77
N LEU A 450 -1.96 -0.95 -23.04
CA LEU A 450 -3.20 -1.19 -22.30
C LEU A 450 -2.97 -2.38 -21.35
N GLU A 451 -2.90 -2.13 -20.04
CA GLU A 451 -2.85 -3.20 -19.03
C GLU A 451 -4.27 -3.47 -18.51
N LEU A 452 -4.68 -4.74 -18.51
CA LEU A 452 -5.95 -5.18 -17.99
C LEU A 452 -5.72 -5.92 -16.67
N GLY A 453 -6.09 -5.27 -15.56
CA GLY A 453 -6.15 -5.85 -14.22
C GLY A 453 -7.56 -6.36 -13.89
N TYR A 454 -7.69 -7.25 -12.90
CA TYR A 454 -8.99 -7.80 -12.51
C TYR A 454 -9.19 -7.75 -11.00
N THR A 455 -10.44 -7.51 -10.59
CA THR A 455 -10.90 -7.59 -9.21
C THR A 455 -12.16 -8.46 -9.18
N LEU A 456 -11.98 -9.76 -8.88
CA LEU A 456 -13.01 -10.77 -8.60
C LEU A 456 -14.12 -10.95 -9.66
N ALA A 457 -14.16 -12.14 -10.28
CA ALA A 457 -15.24 -12.57 -11.16
C ALA A 457 -15.47 -14.09 -11.09
N THR A 458 -16.75 -14.48 -10.95
CA THR A 458 -17.23 -15.87 -10.81
C THR A 458 -18.04 -16.33 -12.03
N VAL A 459 -17.61 -16.01 -13.27
CA VAL A 459 -18.39 -16.36 -14.48
C VAL A 459 -17.64 -17.28 -15.44
N LYS A 460 -18.37 -18.28 -15.96
CA LYS A 460 -17.91 -19.38 -16.81
C LYS A 460 -18.32 -19.25 -18.30
N ASP A 461 -18.70 -18.06 -18.77
CA ASP A 461 -19.30 -17.87 -20.10
C ASP A 461 -18.40 -17.05 -21.06
N ASP A 462 -17.94 -17.69 -22.13
CA ASP A 462 -17.01 -17.16 -23.13
C ASP A 462 -17.60 -16.00 -23.97
N ALA A 463 -18.91 -15.96 -24.20
CA ALA A 463 -19.54 -15.03 -25.15
C ALA A 463 -19.55 -13.57 -24.65
N LYS A 464 -19.50 -13.38 -23.32
CA LYS A 464 -19.57 -12.04 -22.68
C LYS A 464 -18.29 -11.22 -22.85
N TYR A 465 -17.18 -11.84 -23.27
CA TYR A 465 -15.88 -11.19 -23.38
C TYR A 465 -15.62 -10.59 -24.77
N GLU A 466 -16.24 -11.11 -25.84
CA GLU A 466 -16.02 -10.61 -27.21
C GLU A 466 -16.47 -9.15 -27.37
N GLY A 467 -17.64 -8.78 -26.81
CA GLY A 467 -18.16 -7.41 -26.88
C GLY A 467 -17.30 -6.39 -26.13
N ALA A 468 -16.77 -6.79 -24.97
CA ALA A 468 -15.85 -5.97 -24.18
C ALA A 468 -14.55 -5.69 -24.94
N LEU A 469 -13.99 -6.71 -25.60
CA LEU A 469 -12.80 -6.57 -26.44
C LEU A 469 -13.05 -5.65 -27.63
N ASP A 470 -14.20 -5.79 -28.29
CA ASP A 470 -14.59 -4.94 -29.41
C ASP A 470 -14.68 -3.47 -29.00
N GLY A 471 -15.26 -3.19 -27.83
CA GLY A 471 -15.28 -1.85 -27.24
C GLY A 471 -13.89 -1.32 -26.90
N LEU A 472 -13.11 -2.07 -26.12
CA LEU A 472 -11.78 -1.66 -25.64
C LEU A 472 -10.81 -1.34 -26.78
N LEU A 473 -10.74 -2.22 -27.78
CA LEU A 473 -9.90 -2.01 -28.95
C LEU A 473 -10.36 -0.78 -29.72
N TRP A 474 -11.67 -0.62 -29.96
CA TRP A 474 -12.21 0.56 -30.66
C TRP A 474 -11.99 1.90 -29.93
N ILE A 475 -11.91 1.88 -28.59
CA ILE A 475 -11.72 3.09 -27.77
C ILE A 475 -10.32 3.68 -27.95
N CYS A 476 -9.28 2.85 -27.97
CA CYS A 476 -7.91 3.34 -27.73
C CYS A 476 -6.83 2.90 -28.72
N HIS A 477 -7.09 1.92 -29.61
CA HIS A 477 -6.08 1.37 -30.55
C HIS A 477 -4.68 1.22 -29.92
N PRO A 478 -4.51 0.40 -28.88
CA PRO A 478 -3.25 0.31 -28.15
C PRO A 478 -2.15 -0.38 -28.97
N GLU A 479 -0.89 0.05 -28.87
CA GLU A 479 0.25 -0.65 -29.52
C GLU A 479 0.53 -2.02 -28.90
N SER A 480 0.23 -2.18 -27.61
CA SER A 480 0.30 -3.46 -26.90
C SER A 480 -0.80 -3.61 -25.85
N VAL A 481 -1.31 -4.83 -25.67
CA VAL A 481 -2.22 -5.19 -24.58
C VAL A 481 -1.54 -6.18 -23.64
N LEU A 482 -1.45 -5.84 -22.36
CA LEU A 482 -0.85 -6.65 -21.31
C LEU A 482 -1.93 -7.25 -20.40
N VAL A 483 -1.89 -8.57 -20.20
CA VAL A 483 -2.82 -9.30 -19.33
C VAL A 483 -2.03 -10.16 -18.35
N SER A 484 -2.36 -10.09 -17.05
CA SER A 484 -1.68 -10.83 -15.97
C SER A 484 -2.41 -12.13 -15.58
N PHE A 485 -1.70 -13.13 -15.06
CA PHE A 485 -2.25 -14.42 -14.61
C PHE A 485 -2.74 -14.42 -13.15
N LEU A 486 -3.61 -15.38 -12.81
CA LEU A 486 -3.92 -15.79 -11.43
C LEU A 486 -3.64 -17.28 -11.21
N PRO A 487 -3.22 -17.69 -10.00
CA PRO A 487 -3.16 -19.10 -9.64
C PRO A 487 -4.55 -19.71 -9.44
N GLY A 488 -4.81 -20.90 -9.98
CA GLY A 488 -5.96 -21.73 -9.59
C GLY A 488 -6.39 -22.80 -10.62
N ASN A 489 -6.94 -23.91 -10.11
CA ASN A 489 -7.50 -25.04 -10.90
C ASN A 489 -8.95 -24.79 -11.36
N VAL A 490 -9.40 -23.53 -11.28
CA VAL A 490 -10.72 -23.04 -11.73
C VAL A 490 -10.44 -22.17 -12.94
N ALA A 491 -11.28 -22.20 -13.98
CA ALA A 491 -11.15 -21.32 -15.14
C ALA A 491 -11.11 -19.84 -14.70
N CYS A 492 -9.91 -19.30 -14.50
CA CYS A 492 -9.70 -17.94 -14.03
C CYS A 492 -10.02 -16.95 -15.16
N PHE A 493 -10.65 -15.85 -14.81
CA PHE A 493 -11.05 -14.76 -15.71
C PHE A 493 -9.94 -14.30 -16.68
N GLY A 494 -8.68 -14.17 -16.20
CA GLY A 494 -7.54 -13.82 -17.06
C GLY A 494 -7.32 -14.81 -18.21
N ASN A 495 -7.53 -16.11 -17.97
CA ASN A 495 -7.42 -17.13 -19.00
C ASN A 495 -8.56 -17.03 -20.02
N LEU A 496 -9.77 -16.65 -19.59
CA LEU A 496 -10.91 -16.41 -20.49
C LEU A 496 -10.67 -15.19 -21.38
N LEU A 497 -10.15 -14.09 -20.84
CA LEU A 497 -9.77 -12.91 -21.62
C LEU A 497 -8.66 -13.21 -22.63
N ILE A 498 -7.59 -13.90 -22.22
CA ILE A 498 -6.52 -14.33 -23.13
C ILE A 498 -7.10 -15.22 -24.24
N THR A 499 -8.03 -16.11 -23.87
CA THR A 499 -8.74 -16.98 -24.82
C THR A 499 -9.56 -16.19 -25.82
N ALA A 500 -10.34 -15.21 -25.37
CA ALA A 500 -11.14 -14.34 -26.21
C ALA A 500 -10.25 -13.49 -27.15
N PHE A 501 -9.16 -12.90 -26.65
CA PHE A 501 -8.17 -12.20 -27.48
C PHE A 501 -7.59 -13.11 -28.57
N CYS A 502 -7.19 -14.33 -28.22
CA CYS A 502 -6.64 -15.29 -29.18
C CYS A 502 -7.66 -15.70 -30.24
N LYS A 503 -8.92 -15.94 -29.85
CA LYS A 503 -10.01 -16.28 -30.79
C LYS A 503 -10.30 -15.11 -31.74
N GLU A 504 -10.49 -13.90 -31.21
CA GLU A 504 -10.84 -12.72 -32.00
C GLU A 504 -9.71 -12.27 -32.94
N LEU A 505 -8.48 -12.19 -32.43
CA LEU A 505 -7.31 -11.85 -33.25
C LEU A 505 -6.96 -12.95 -34.25
N SER A 506 -7.28 -14.22 -34.01
CA SER A 506 -7.07 -15.27 -35.03
C SER A 506 -8.11 -15.21 -36.16
N MET A 507 -9.28 -14.61 -35.92
CA MET A 507 -10.39 -14.59 -36.88
C MET A 507 -10.60 -13.23 -37.54
N PHE A 508 -9.87 -12.16 -37.16
CA PHE A 508 -10.17 -10.80 -37.62
C PHE A 508 -10.16 -10.64 -39.15
N ILE A 509 -9.25 -11.28 -39.88
CA ILE A 509 -9.20 -11.20 -41.36
C ILE A 509 -10.47 -11.82 -41.98
N ARG A 510 -10.96 -12.93 -41.42
CA ARG A 510 -12.20 -13.58 -41.88
C ARG A 510 -13.41 -12.72 -41.52
N LYS A 511 -13.53 -12.32 -40.24
CA LYS A 511 -14.62 -11.47 -39.75
C LYS A 511 -14.66 -10.10 -40.44
N ARG A 512 -13.51 -9.52 -40.83
CA ARG A 512 -13.40 -8.23 -41.56
C ARG A 512 -14.18 -8.20 -42.87
N LYS A 513 -14.29 -9.33 -43.57
CA LYS A 513 -15.04 -9.40 -44.84
C LYS A 513 -16.54 -9.31 -44.62
N ASP A 514 -17.01 -9.70 -43.44
CA ASP A 514 -18.42 -9.86 -43.13
C ASP A 514 -18.99 -8.88 -42.09
N CYS A 515 -18.13 -8.15 -41.37
CA CYS A 515 -18.55 -7.15 -40.39
C CYS A 515 -18.79 -5.75 -40.99
N CYS A 516 -19.59 -4.93 -40.32
CA CYS A 516 -19.82 -3.52 -40.63
C CYS A 516 -20.35 -3.18 -42.04
N LYS A 517 -20.90 -4.13 -42.82
CA LYS A 517 -21.36 -3.89 -44.22
C LYS A 517 -22.37 -2.75 -44.37
N LEU A 518 -23.24 -2.57 -43.36
CA LEU A 518 -24.29 -1.54 -43.34
C LEU A 518 -24.00 -0.42 -42.33
N ALA A 519 -22.85 -0.46 -41.63
CA ALA A 519 -22.52 0.48 -40.57
C ALA A 519 -21.63 1.60 -41.09
N ARG A 520 -21.98 2.87 -40.81
CA ARG A 520 -21.14 4.04 -41.15
C ARG A 520 -19.82 4.06 -40.37
N ILE A 521 -19.83 3.56 -39.13
CA ILE A 521 -18.66 3.43 -38.28
C ILE A 521 -18.08 2.03 -38.43
N LYS A 522 -16.82 1.94 -38.85
CA LYS A 522 -16.09 0.68 -38.97
C LYS A 522 -15.57 0.22 -37.60
N CYS A 523 -15.54 -1.09 -37.37
CA CYS A 523 -14.92 -1.68 -36.19
C CYS A 523 -13.39 -1.76 -36.32
N TRP A 524 -12.71 -2.01 -35.20
CA TRP A 524 -11.24 -2.11 -35.09
C TRP A 524 -10.60 -3.09 -36.09
N ARG A 525 -11.35 -4.11 -36.55
CA ARG A 525 -10.88 -5.12 -37.51
C ARG A 525 -10.55 -4.56 -38.89
N HIS A 526 -11.08 -3.39 -39.25
CA HIS A 526 -10.75 -2.75 -40.54
C HIS A 526 -9.43 -1.99 -40.51
N ASP A 527 -9.03 -1.54 -39.33
CA ASP A 527 -7.81 -0.74 -39.12
C ASP A 527 -6.63 -1.66 -38.78
N LEU A 528 -6.83 -2.70 -37.95
CA LEU A 528 -5.76 -3.63 -37.60
C LEU A 528 -5.16 -4.32 -38.85
N LYS A 529 -3.83 -4.25 -38.98
CA LYS A 529 -3.03 -4.86 -40.05
C LYS A 529 -2.46 -6.21 -39.63
N SER A 530 -1.86 -6.28 -38.44
CA SER A 530 -1.21 -7.50 -37.93
C SER A 530 -1.16 -7.51 -36.40
N PHE A 531 -0.83 -8.66 -35.81
CA PHE A 531 -0.58 -8.80 -34.37
C PHE A 531 0.47 -9.87 -34.09
N GLN A 532 1.12 -9.77 -32.93
CA GLN A 532 2.09 -10.74 -32.40
C GLN A 532 1.80 -10.98 -30.92
N VAL A 533 2.00 -12.21 -30.43
CA VAL A 533 1.79 -12.55 -29.03
C VAL A 533 3.11 -12.93 -28.40
N LYS A 534 3.41 -12.33 -27.25
CA LYS A 534 4.62 -12.54 -26.47
C LYS A 534 4.26 -13.01 -25.06
N CYS A 535 4.95 -14.03 -24.59
CA CYS A 535 4.97 -14.43 -23.19
C CYS A 535 6.15 -13.75 -22.50
N VAL A 536 5.88 -12.98 -21.45
CA VAL A 536 6.90 -12.29 -20.66
C VAL A 536 7.02 -13.02 -19.32
N GLY A 537 8.15 -13.69 -19.11
CA GLY A 537 8.44 -14.40 -17.86
C GLY A 537 9.02 -13.50 -16.77
N ILE A 538 9.16 -14.05 -15.57
CA ILE A 538 9.67 -13.37 -14.35
C ILE A 538 11.05 -12.72 -14.58
N ASP A 539 11.90 -13.36 -15.37
CA ASP A 539 13.27 -12.91 -15.65
C ASP A 539 13.31 -11.73 -16.65
N GLY A 540 12.15 -11.26 -17.12
CA GLY A 540 12.01 -10.23 -18.16
C GLY A 540 12.24 -10.74 -19.58
N HIS A 541 12.54 -12.03 -19.76
CA HIS A 541 12.66 -12.66 -21.07
C HIS A 541 11.29 -12.78 -21.74
N SER A 542 11.17 -12.20 -22.94
CA SER A 542 9.99 -12.31 -23.78
C SER A 542 10.19 -13.35 -24.88
N SER A 543 9.28 -14.30 -25.03
CA SER A 543 9.27 -15.27 -26.14
C SER A 543 8.02 -15.14 -27.00
N ASP A 544 8.19 -15.26 -28.31
CA ASP A 544 7.06 -15.27 -29.24
C ASP A 544 6.29 -16.59 -29.14
N ILE A 545 4.96 -16.49 -29.01
CA ILE A 545 4.09 -17.66 -28.89
C ILE A 545 2.91 -17.55 -29.86
N ARG A 546 2.54 -18.65 -30.50
CA ARG A 546 1.32 -18.68 -31.34
C ARG A 546 0.10 -18.84 -30.44
N CYS A 547 -1.03 -18.22 -30.80
CA CYS A 547 -2.29 -18.34 -30.06
C CYS A 547 -2.66 -19.80 -29.74
N ARG A 548 -2.58 -20.72 -30.71
CA ARG A 548 -2.89 -22.15 -30.48
C ARG A 548 -2.00 -22.77 -29.39
N THR A 549 -0.70 -22.46 -29.40
CA THR A 549 0.27 -22.97 -28.42
C THR A 549 0.03 -22.33 -27.05
N LEU A 550 -0.24 -21.02 -27.01
CA LEU A 550 -0.58 -20.31 -25.79
C LEU A 550 -1.81 -20.91 -25.11
N LEU A 551 -2.90 -21.13 -25.86
CA LEU A 551 -4.12 -21.73 -25.31
C LEU A 551 -3.91 -23.14 -24.73
N GLN A 552 -2.98 -23.91 -25.31
CA GLN A 552 -2.61 -25.24 -24.80
C GLN A 552 -1.76 -25.16 -23.52
N SER A 553 -0.90 -24.15 -23.39
CA SER A 553 -0.03 -23.96 -22.23
C SER A 553 -0.69 -23.20 -21.08
N LEU A 554 -1.80 -22.48 -21.31
CA LEU A 554 -2.51 -21.67 -20.31
C LEU A 554 -2.68 -22.35 -18.92
N PRO A 555 -3.04 -23.65 -18.80
CA PRO A 555 -3.20 -24.30 -17.50
C PRO A 555 -1.90 -24.53 -16.72
N GLN A 556 -0.74 -24.39 -17.37
CA GLN A 556 0.59 -24.74 -16.82
C GLN A 556 1.47 -23.51 -16.55
N MET A 557 0.97 -22.30 -16.82
CA MET A 557 1.74 -21.06 -16.69
C MET A 557 1.83 -20.55 -15.25
N SER A 558 2.89 -19.81 -14.94
CA SER A 558 3.09 -19.22 -13.61
C SER A 558 2.12 -18.06 -13.40
N PRO A 559 1.61 -17.85 -12.16
CA PRO A 559 0.85 -16.65 -11.81
C PRO A 559 1.59 -15.33 -12.05
N GLU A 560 2.92 -15.39 -12.15
CA GLU A 560 3.81 -14.24 -12.28
C GLU A 560 4.16 -13.95 -13.75
N ASP A 561 3.77 -14.82 -14.69
CA ASP A 561 3.92 -14.57 -16.11
C ASP A 561 2.97 -13.44 -16.57
N LYS A 562 3.30 -12.78 -17.67
CA LYS A 562 2.39 -11.83 -18.33
C LYS A 562 2.28 -12.12 -19.83
N ILE A 563 1.09 -12.00 -20.40
CA ILE A 563 0.88 -12.12 -21.84
C ILE A 563 0.74 -10.73 -22.45
N CYS A 564 1.55 -10.47 -23.47
CA CYS A 564 1.56 -9.21 -24.21
C CYS A 564 1.13 -9.47 -25.66
N PHE A 565 0.05 -8.83 -26.09
CA PHE A 565 -0.39 -8.79 -27.48
C PHE A 565 0.10 -7.49 -28.13
N MET A 566 1.07 -7.57 -29.03
CA MET A 566 1.53 -6.44 -29.83
C MET A 566 0.61 -6.27 -31.03
N LEU A 567 0.06 -5.08 -31.23
CA LEU A 567 -0.93 -4.77 -32.26
C LEU A 567 -0.37 -3.73 -33.24
N GLN A 568 -0.55 -3.99 -34.55
CA GLN A 568 -0.20 -3.05 -35.61
C GLN A 568 -1.47 -2.57 -36.32
N TRP A 569 -1.84 -1.31 -36.05
CA TRP A 569 -2.95 -0.59 -36.67
C TRP A 569 -2.58 0.00 -38.04
#